data_AF-A0A963AKK6-F1
#
_entry.id   AF-A0A963AKK6-F1
#
_cell.length_a   1.000
_cell.length_b   1.000
_cell.length_c   1.000
_cell.angle_alpha   90.00
_cell.angle_beta   90.00
_cell.angle_gamma   90.00
#
_symmetry.space_group_name_H-M   'P 1'
#
loop_
_entity.id
_entity.type
_entity.pdbx_description
1 polymer ?
#
loop_
_entity_poly.entity_id
_entity_poly.type
_entity_poly.pdbx_seq_one_letter_code
_entity_poly.pdbx_strand_id
1 'polypeptide(L)'
;MPNLSRYAIHDLKAWVLPCLLIMLVMGCQLAPDRATGTGQDSNPGPVKGRPVDALLNLRVTEQGVGGIRPGLLFRADVVRQALPGFEILPQTWITEGEQYPVLDALLEETRVLTVVPDSSHRRVGAVWIHDSRVLDLLGHSVGARFETIYARGAVGDCRRGPEEYSGAVICQAPASNHLSYLFQGYWDGPDDQLPPEERMATWVLSQIIWLAGGLENR
;
A
#
# COMPACT_ATOMS: atom_id res chain seq x y z
N MET A 1 -3.34 -11.49 37.25
CA MET A 1 -4.42 -12.14 38.05
C MET A 1 -5.02 -11.10 38.97
N PRO A 2 -6.35 -11.04 39.14
CA PRO A 2 -7.40 -11.70 38.33
C PRO A 2 -7.47 -10.99 36.93
N ASN A 3 -8.55 -10.80 36.16
CA ASN A 3 -9.94 -11.33 36.04
C ASN A 3 -10.34 -11.12 34.54
N LEU A 4 -11.28 -11.81 33.89
CA LEU A 4 -12.08 -13.01 34.21
C LEU A 4 -12.23 -13.86 32.92
N SER A 5 -13.45 -14.09 32.43
CA SER A 5 -13.79 -14.68 31.11
C SER A 5 -15.28 -14.47 30.81
N ARG A 6 -15.68 -14.73 29.55
CA ARG A 6 -17.04 -14.85 28.96
C ARG A 6 -17.70 -13.58 28.41
N TYR A 7 -17.90 -13.57 27.09
CA TYR A 7 -19.15 -13.11 26.48
C TYR A 7 -19.90 -14.34 25.93
N ALA A 8 -21.23 -14.30 25.93
CA ALA A 8 -22.09 -15.47 25.69
C ALA A 8 -22.61 -15.55 24.25
N ILE A 9 -23.02 -16.76 23.87
CA ILE A 9 -23.62 -17.09 22.57
C ILE A 9 -25.14 -17.15 22.72
N HIS A 10 -25.87 -16.51 21.79
CA HIS A 10 -27.25 -16.84 21.44
C HIS A 10 -27.21 -17.22 19.95
N ASP A 11 -27.35 -18.46 19.50
CA ASP A 11 -28.33 -19.53 19.79
C ASP A 11 -29.71 -19.29 19.15
N LEU A 12 -30.00 -20.05 18.09
CA LEU A 12 -31.34 -20.48 17.66
C LEU A 12 -31.25 -21.54 16.55
N LYS A 13 -31.68 -22.78 16.86
CA LYS A 13 -31.86 -23.92 15.93
C LYS A 13 -33.17 -23.75 15.15
N ALA A 14 -33.22 -23.89 13.82
CA ALA A 14 -33.08 -25.10 13.00
C ALA A 14 -34.25 -26.10 13.11
N TRP A 15 -35.08 -26.15 12.06
CA TRP A 15 -36.09 -27.17 11.69
C TRP A 15 -35.82 -27.49 10.19
N VAL A 16 -35.50 -28.71 9.68
CA VAL A 16 -36.23 -30.00 9.55
C VAL A 16 -37.72 -29.88 9.14
N LEU A 17 -38.27 -30.65 8.18
CA LEU A 17 -37.78 -31.81 7.40
C LEU A 17 -38.55 -31.94 6.04
N PRO A 18 -37.99 -32.50 4.95
CA PRO A 18 -38.71 -32.67 3.66
C PRO A 18 -39.44 -34.02 3.48
N CYS A 19 -40.61 -34.02 2.80
CA CYS A 19 -41.37 -35.15 2.19
C CYS A 19 -42.70 -34.61 1.59
N LEU A 20 -43.42 -35.22 0.62
CA LEU A 20 -43.14 -36.25 -0.40
C LEU A 20 -44.16 -36.10 -1.57
N LEU A 21 -43.82 -36.68 -2.73
CA LEU A 21 -44.57 -36.83 -4.00
C LEU A 21 -46.08 -37.23 -3.92
N ILE A 22 -46.96 -36.55 -4.69
CA ILE A 22 -48.25 -37.03 -5.24
C ILE A 22 -48.43 -36.50 -6.69
N MET A 23 -49.24 -37.16 -7.54
CA MET A 23 -49.33 -36.97 -9.01
C MET A 23 -50.63 -36.32 -9.55
N LEU A 24 -50.54 -35.77 -10.78
CA LEU A 24 -51.60 -35.39 -11.74
C LEU A 24 -52.48 -34.17 -11.31
N VAL A 25 -53.12 -33.38 -12.19
CA VAL A 25 -53.81 -33.66 -13.48
C VAL A 25 -53.51 -32.59 -14.56
N MET A 26 -53.82 -32.88 -15.83
CA MET A 26 -53.73 -31.98 -17.01
C MET A 26 -54.69 -30.77 -16.96
N GLY A 27 -54.35 -29.63 -17.60
CA GLY A 27 -55.34 -28.58 -17.85
C GLY A 27 -54.87 -27.30 -18.57
N CYS A 28 -55.24 -27.15 -19.84
CA CYS A 28 -55.30 -25.91 -20.65
C CYS A 28 -54.03 -25.09 -20.95
N GLN A 29 -54.18 -24.23 -21.96
CA GLN A 29 -53.14 -23.43 -22.62
C GLN A 29 -53.40 -21.92 -22.38
N LEU A 30 -52.40 -21.07 -22.62
CA LEU A 30 -52.58 -19.79 -23.33
C LEU A 30 -51.23 -19.28 -23.89
N ALA A 31 -51.28 -18.23 -24.70
CA ALA A 31 -50.24 -17.83 -25.66
C ALA A 31 -49.13 -16.91 -25.08
N PRO A 32 -47.99 -16.71 -25.77
CA PRO A 32 -46.85 -15.96 -25.24
C PRO A 32 -46.90 -14.47 -25.55
N ASP A 33 -46.57 -13.63 -24.58
CA ASP A 33 -46.38 -12.18 -24.78
C ASP A 33 -44.93 -11.81 -25.08
N ARG A 34 -44.74 -10.92 -26.06
CA ARG A 34 -43.44 -10.65 -26.70
C ARG A 34 -42.92 -9.26 -26.31
N ALA A 35 -42.34 -9.16 -25.11
CA ALA A 35 -41.79 -7.90 -24.58
C ALA A 35 -40.50 -7.45 -25.32
N THR A 36 -40.65 -6.82 -26.49
CA THR A 36 -39.58 -6.03 -27.12
C THR A 36 -39.44 -4.67 -26.43
N GLY A 37 -38.64 -4.62 -25.36
CA GLY A 37 -38.21 -3.37 -24.74
C GLY A 37 -37.01 -2.77 -25.48
N THR A 38 -37.18 -1.60 -26.11
CA THR A 38 -36.07 -0.84 -26.68
C THR A 38 -35.23 -0.18 -25.60
N GLY A 39 -33.95 0.10 -25.91
CA GLY A 39 -32.96 0.52 -24.92
C GLY A 39 -33.23 1.88 -24.26
N GLN A 40 -32.53 2.09 -23.14
CA GLN A 40 -32.31 3.41 -22.54
C GLN A 40 -30.81 3.71 -22.50
N ASP A 41 -30.44 4.93 -22.83
CA ASP A 41 -29.05 5.39 -22.82
C ASP A 41 -28.46 5.38 -21.41
N SER A 42 -27.46 4.53 -21.19
CA SER A 42 -26.57 4.65 -20.04
C SER A 42 -25.38 5.53 -20.42
N ASN A 43 -25.60 6.85 -20.40
CA ASN A 43 -24.50 7.83 -20.50
C ASN A 43 -23.51 7.55 -19.35
N PRO A 44 -22.27 7.09 -19.64
CA PRO A 44 -21.34 6.73 -18.58
C PRO A 44 -20.85 8.00 -17.88
N GLY A 45 -21.21 8.14 -16.59
CA GLY A 45 -20.56 9.10 -15.72
C GLY A 45 -19.05 8.84 -15.65
N PRO A 46 -18.24 9.82 -15.17
CA PRO A 46 -16.78 9.71 -15.16
C PRO A 46 -16.31 8.37 -14.57
N VAL A 47 -15.75 7.51 -15.42
CA VAL A 47 -15.39 6.14 -15.05
C VAL A 47 -14.23 6.21 -14.06
N LYS A 48 -14.52 6.03 -12.77
CA LYS A 48 -13.51 5.79 -11.74
C LYS A 48 -12.75 4.53 -12.17
N GLY A 49 -11.47 4.68 -12.52
CA GLY A 49 -10.62 3.59 -13.00
C GLY A 49 -10.64 2.42 -12.02
N ARG A 50 -10.52 1.19 -12.52
CA ARG A 50 -10.59 0.00 -11.65
C ARG A 50 -9.38 0.03 -10.71
N PRO A 51 -9.49 -0.50 -9.48
CA PRO A 51 -8.37 -0.49 -8.54
C PRO A 51 -7.08 -1.13 -9.10
N VAL A 52 -7.23 -2.20 -9.88
CA VAL A 52 -6.11 -2.81 -10.62
C VAL A 52 -5.44 -1.88 -11.62
N ASP A 53 -6.21 -1.01 -12.30
CA ASP A 53 -5.67 -0.03 -13.26
C ASP A 53 -4.81 1.02 -12.53
N ALA A 54 -5.20 1.42 -11.32
CA ALA A 54 -4.46 2.39 -10.51
C ALA A 54 -3.08 1.85 -10.09
N LEU A 55 -2.99 0.56 -9.68
CA LEU A 55 -1.72 -0.09 -9.36
C LEU A 55 -0.84 -0.30 -10.61
N LEU A 56 -1.43 -0.76 -11.72
CA LEU A 56 -0.68 -0.99 -12.97
C LEU A 56 -0.04 0.29 -13.55
N ASN A 57 -0.60 1.46 -13.24
CA ASN A 57 -0.05 2.77 -13.61
C ASN A 57 0.86 3.38 -12.53
N LEU A 58 0.88 2.84 -11.31
CA LEU A 58 1.73 3.32 -10.22
C LEU A 58 3.15 2.74 -10.34
N ARG A 59 4.04 3.49 -10.98
CA ARG A 59 5.47 3.16 -11.10
C ARG A 59 6.30 3.96 -10.11
N VAL A 60 7.14 3.30 -9.32
CA VAL A 60 8.22 3.95 -8.55
C VAL A 60 9.48 3.98 -9.41
N THR A 61 10.03 5.16 -9.65
CA THR A 61 11.15 5.41 -10.57
C THR A 61 12.10 6.46 -9.99
N GLU A 62 13.30 6.57 -10.54
CA GLU A 62 14.26 7.64 -10.19
C GLU A 62 13.59 9.03 -10.28
N GLN A 63 12.83 9.27 -11.35
CA GLN A 63 12.19 10.56 -11.64
C GLN A 63 10.91 10.83 -10.83
N GLY A 64 10.34 9.83 -10.14
CA GLY A 64 9.03 10.00 -9.50
C GLY A 64 8.27 8.73 -9.13
N VAL A 65 7.12 8.93 -8.48
CA VAL A 65 6.15 7.90 -8.08
C VAL A 65 4.79 8.21 -8.71
N GLY A 66 4.42 7.47 -9.75
CA GLY A 66 3.28 7.83 -10.61
C GLY A 66 3.49 9.21 -11.24
N GLY A 67 2.57 10.15 -11.01
CA GLY A 67 2.73 11.55 -11.39
C GLY A 67 3.48 12.43 -10.38
N ILE A 68 3.87 11.89 -9.22
CA ILE A 68 4.66 12.64 -8.21
C ILE A 68 6.11 12.72 -8.69
N ARG A 69 6.66 13.94 -8.68
CA ARG A 69 8.01 14.25 -9.18
C ARG A 69 8.67 15.33 -8.33
N PRO A 70 9.99 15.54 -8.41
CA PRO A 70 10.69 16.57 -7.66
C PRO A 70 10.03 17.94 -7.79
N GLY A 71 9.83 18.60 -6.65
CA GLY A 71 9.24 19.93 -6.57
C GLY A 71 7.70 20.00 -6.64
N LEU A 72 6.96 18.88 -6.75
CA LEU A 72 5.49 18.88 -6.68
C LEU A 72 5.00 19.54 -5.39
N LEU A 73 3.92 20.33 -5.44
CA LEU A 73 3.34 20.95 -4.25
C LEU A 73 2.70 19.89 -3.33
N PHE A 74 2.95 20.01 -2.03
CA PHE A 74 2.33 19.17 -1.00
C PHE A 74 0.90 19.66 -0.73
N ARG A 75 -0.04 19.15 -1.52
CA ARG A 75 -1.46 19.51 -1.49
C ARG A 75 -2.33 18.34 -1.89
N ALA A 76 -3.40 18.05 -1.14
CA ALA A 76 -4.25 16.90 -1.40
C ALA A 76 -4.91 16.91 -2.78
N ASP A 77 -5.25 18.07 -3.34
CA ASP A 77 -5.82 18.20 -4.69
C ASP A 77 -4.78 18.00 -5.80
N VAL A 78 -3.53 18.42 -5.58
CA VAL A 78 -2.41 18.24 -6.51
C VAL A 78 -1.93 16.79 -6.50
N VAL A 79 -1.79 16.17 -5.33
CA VAL A 79 -1.43 14.76 -5.18
C VAL A 79 -2.50 13.84 -5.77
N ARG A 80 -3.79 14.18 -5.65
CA ARG A 80 -4.89 13.41 -6.29
C ARG A 80 -4.88 13.48 -7.82
N GLN A 81 -4.34 14.56 -8.41
CA GLN A 81 -4.10 14.65 -9.86
C GLN A 81 -2.85 13.85 -10.28
N ALA A 82 -1.84 13.77 -9.42
CA ALA A 82 -0.63 12.98 -9.63
C ALA A 82 -0.85 11.46 -9.46
N LEU A 83 -1.86 11.05 -8.68
CA LEU A 83 -2.21 9.65 -8.39
C LEU A 83 -3.68 9.35 -8.77
N PRO A 84 -4.03 9.34 -10.07
CA PRO A 84 -5.38 9.06 -10.51
C PRO A 84 -5.84 7.65 -10.09
N GLY A 85 -7.07 7.55 -9.59
CA GLY A 85 -7.66 6.30 -9.06
C GLY A 85 -7.50 6.13 -7.55
N PHE A 86 -6.51 6.76 -6.92
CA PHE A 86 -6.29 6.71 -5.48
C PHE A 86 -7.18 7.69 -4.71
N GLU A 87 -7.55 7.31 -3.49
CA GLU A 87 -8.18 8.19 -2.52
C GLU A 87 -7.12 8.85 -1.64
N ILE A 88 -6.97 10.16 -1.75
CA ILE A 88 -5.98 10.92 -0.98
C ILE A 88 -6.62 11.47 0.30
N LEU A 89 -6.18 10.96 1.45
CA LEU A 89 -6.62 11.36 2.79
C LEU A 89 -5.52 12.14 3.53
N PRO A 90 -5.77 13.39 3.94
CA PRO A 90 -4.89 14.10 4.86
C PRO A 90 -4.87 13.43 6.24
N GLN A 91 -3.68 13.31 6.82
CA GLN A 91 -3.45 12.82 8.18
C GLN A 91 -2.50 13.77 8.91
N THR A 92 -2.60 13.81 10.24
CA THR A 92 -1.61 14.44 11.10
C THR A 92 -1.02 13.37 12.00
N TRP A 93 0.30 13.18 11.92
CA TRP A 93 1.04 12.32 12.84
C TRP A 93 1.67 13.16 13.95
N ILE A 94 2.05 12.50 15.05
CA ILE A 94 2.74 13.12 16.18
C ILE A 94 4.06 12.37 16.41
N THR A 95 5.18 13.06 16.24
CA THR A 95 6.55 12.54 16.40
C THR A 95 7.29 13.48 17.33
N GLU A 96 7.92 12.94 18.38
CA GLU A 96 8.54 13.68 19.51
C GLU A 96 7.67 14.78 20.17
N GLY A 97 6.35 14.79 19.92
CA GLY A 97 5.40 15.79 20.40
C GLY A 97 5.04 16.88 19.38
N GLU A 98 5.74 16.95 18.25
CA GLU A 98 5.43 17.86 17.14
C GLU A 98 4.44 17.22 16.15
N GLN A 99 3.67 18.06 15.45
CA GLN A 99 2.62 17.61 14.51
C GLN A 99 3.09 17.70 13.05
N TYR A 100 3.11 16.54 12.39
CA TYR A 100 3.59 16.40 11.01
C TYR A 100 2.42 16.04 10.07
N PRO A 101 2.10 16.89 9.06
CA PRO A 101 1.04 16.60 8.11
C PRO A 101 1.55 15.66 7.02
N VAL A 102 0.80 14.59 6.74
CA VAL A 102 1.06 13.67 5.61
C VAL A 102 -0.20 13.46 4.76
N LEU A 103 -0.04 12.93 3.55
CA LEU A 103 -1.16 12.57 2.67
C LEU A 103 -1.07 11.07 2.37
N ASP A 104 -1.94 10.28 2.99
CA ASP A 104 -2.05 8.86 2.70
C ASP A 104 -2.85 8.65 1.41
N ALA A 105 -2.32 7.80 0.50
CA ALA A 105 -3.01 7.40 -0.72
C ALA A 105 -3.54 5.97 -0.56
N LEU A 106 -4.86 5.86 -0.52
CA LEU A 106 -5.60 4.62 -0.29
C LEU A 106 -6.14 4.07 -1.60
N LEU A 107 -6.25 2.74 -1.63
CA LEU A 107 -6.89 1.97 -2.68
C LEU A 107 -7.66 0.82 -2.03
N GLU A 108 -8.97 0.75 -2.23
CA GLU A 108 -9.84 -0.26 -1.58
C GLU A 108 -9.61 -0.29 -0.04
N GLU A 109 -9.67 0.91 0.57
CA GLU A 109 -9.39 1.18 2.00
C GLU A 109 -7.97 0.86 2.49
N THR A 110 -7.15 0.20 1.66
CA THR A 110 -5.75 -0.15 1.96
C THR A 110 -4.84 1.03 1.65
N ARG A 111 -4.00 1.45 2.61
CA ARG A 111 -2.97 2.46 2.37
C ARG A 111 -1.83 1.90 1.53
N VAL A 112 -1.71 2.37 0.29
CA VAL A 112 -0.68 1.91 -0.66
C VAL A 112 0.63 2.68 -0.47
N LEU A 113 0.53 4.00 -0.29
CA LEU A 113 1.67 4.87 -0.01
C LEU A 113 1.28 6.04 0.92
N THR A 114 2.29 6.67 1.51
CA THR A 114 2.20 7.96 2.21
C THR A 114 3.07 8.97 1.48
N VAL A 115 2.52 10.15 1.20
CA VAL A 115 3.28 11.30 0.71
C VAL A 115 3.65 12.18 1.90
N VAL A 116 4.94 12.51 2.02
CA VAL A 116 5.51 13.26 3.14
C VAL A 116 6.09 14.58 2.60
N PRO A 117 5.88 15.72 3.29
CA PRO A 117 6.37 17.02 2.83
C PRO A 117 7.89 17.18 2.91
N ASP A 118 8.39 18.26 2.30
CA ASP A 118 9.70 18.85 2.59
C ASP A 118 9.68 19.56 3.95
N SER A 119 10.85 19.90 4.49
CA SER A 119 10.98 20.64 5.76
C SER A 119 10.39 22.06 5.74
N SER A 120 9.87 22.53 4.59
CA SER A 120 9.09 23.77 4.49
C SER A 120 7.58 23.56 4.50
N HIS A 121 7.12 22.30 4.59
CA HIS A 121 5.72 21.87 4.50
C HIS A 121 4.97 22.34 3.23
N ARG A 122 5.69 22.61 2.11
CA ARG A 122 5.10 23.17 0.88
C ARG A 122 5.25 22.29 -0.36
N ARG A 123 6.27 21.45 -0.42
CA ARG A 123 6.50 20.51 -1.54
C ARG A 123 6.58 19.09 -1.02
N VAL A 124 6.41 18.09 -1.88
CA VAL A 124 6.68 16.70 -1.54
C VAL A 124 8.18 16.56 -1.29
N GLY A 125 8.55 16.06 -0.11
CA GLY A 125 9.92 15.72 0.27
C GLY A 125 10.21 14.23 0.09
N ALA A 126 9.24 13.37 0.38
CA ALA A 126 9.34 11.93 0.19
C ALA A 126 8.00 11.27 -0.18
N VAL A 127 8.09 10.07 -0.73
CA VAL A 127 6.96 9.13 -0.88
C VAL A 127 7.39 7.78 -0.31
N TRP A 128 6.59 7.24 0.61
CA TRP A 128 6.82 5.97 1.29
C TRP A 128 5.81 4.94 0.78
N ILE A 129 6.26 3.84 0.21
CA ILE A 129 5.43 2.78 -0.35
C ILE A 129 5.39 1.62 0.64
N HIS A 130 4.17 1.17 0.97
CA HIS A 130 3.90 0.14 2.00
C HIS A 130 3.31 -1.15 1.42
N ASP A 131 2.88 -1.16 0.15
CA ASP A 131 2.14 -2.26 -0.47
C ASP A 131 3.02 -3.13 -1.38
N SER A 132 2.98 -4.45 -1.17
CA SER A 132 3.78 -5.44 -1.90
C SER A 132 3.41 -5.58 -3.38
N ARG A 133 2.24 -5.07 -3.80
CA ARG A 133 1.78 -5.05 -5.19
C ARG A 133 2.47 -3.96 -6.04
N VAL A 134 3.13 -2.99 -5.42
CA VAL A 134 3.81 -1.88 -6.10
C VAL A 134 5.28 -2.26 -6.34
N LEU A 135 5.65 -2.41 -7.61
CA LEU A 135 7.03 -2.62 -8.03
C LEU A 135 7.74 -1.28 -8.27
N ASP A 136 9.05 -1.26 -8.02
CA ASP A 136 9.94 -0.19 -8.45
C ASP A 136 10.64 -0.47 -9.79
N LEU A 137 11.56 0.43 -10.18
CA LEU A 137 12.31 0.37 -11.42
C LEU A 137 13.27 -0.83 -11.54
N LEU A 138 13.60 -1.49 -10.42
CA LEU A 138 14.40 -2.72 -10.38
C LEU A 138 13.51 -3.98 -10.32
N GLY A 139 12.20 -3.81 -10.13
CA GLY A 139 11.23 -4.90 -9.97
C GLY A 139 11.11 -5.40 -8.53
N HIS A 140 11.61 -4.65 -7.55
CA HIS A 140 11.49 -4.99 -6.12
C HIS A 140 10.23 -4.37 -5.50
N SER A 141 9.73 -4.98 -4.42
CA SER A 141 8.57 -4.49 -3.66
C SER A 141 8.67 -4.87 -2.18
N VAL A 142 7.78 -4.28 -1.36
CA VAL A 142 7.62 -4.62 0.06
C VAL A 142 7.34 -6.12 0.21
N GLY A 143 8.06 -6.78 1.12
CA GLY A 143 8.04 -8.25 1.29
C GLY A 143 9.23 -8.98 0.67
N ALA A 144 10.01 -8.34 -0.22
CA ALA A 144 11.25 -8.92 -0.75
C ALA A 144 12.32 -9.12 0.35
N ARG A 145 13.20 -10.13 0.19
CA ARG A 145 14.30 -10.36 1.14
C ARG A 145 15.54 -9.56 0.74
N PHE A 146 16.34 -9.15 1.71
CA PHE A 146 17.62 -8.45 1.46
C PHE A 146 18.51 -9.19 0.44
N GLU A 147 18.69 -10.51 0.61
CA GLU A 147 19.50 -11.36 -0.29
C GLU A 147 18.95 -11.48 -1.73
N THR A 148 17.70 -11.06 -1.97
CA THR A 148 17.09 -11.02 -3.32
C THR A 148 17.26 -9.67 -4.02
N ILE A 149 17.85 -8.69 -3.32
CA ILE A 149 18.06 -7.31 -3.77
C ILE A 149 19.57 -7.02 -3.86
N TYR A 150 20.33 -7.35 -2.81
CA TYR A 150 21.78 -7.18 -2.77
C TYR A 150 22.49 -8.52 -2.88
N ALA A 151 23.38 -8.64 -3.88
CA ALA A 151 24.32 -9.74 -3.95
C ALA A 151 25.40 -9.60 -2.86
N ARG A 152 25.93 -10.72 -2.38
CA ARG A 152 26.93 -10.75 -1.31
C ARG A 152 28.16 -9.90 -1.64
N GLY A 153 28.54 -9.01 -0.72
CA GLY A 153 29.64 -8.07 -0.89
C GLY A 153 29.37 -6.93 -1.90
N ALA A 154 28.16 -6.85 -2.46
CA ALA A 154 27.68 -5.77 -3.34
C ALA A 154 26.54 -4.96 -2.67
N VAL A 155 26.56 -4.92 -1.33
CA VAL A 155 25.72 -4.05 -0.51
C VAL A 155 26.13 -2.59 -0.76
N GLY A 156 25.15 -1.72 -1.02
CA GLY A 156 25.37 -0.28 -1.23
C GLY A 156 25.60 0.48 0.09
N ASP A 157 25.38 1.81 0.07
CA ASP A 157 25.32 2.58 1.31
C ASP A 157 24.15 2.09 2.18
N CYS A 158 24.46 1.51 3.34
CA CYS A 158 23.50 0.97 4.30
C CYS A 158 23.85 1.50 5.69
N ARG A 159 22.84 2.04 6.37
CA ARG A 159 22.94 2.63 7.71
C ARG A 159 21.83 2.09 8.61
N ARG A 160 22.07 2.06 9.93
CA ARG A 160 20.99 1.86 10.92
C ARG A 160 19.92 2.94 10.76
N GLY A 161 18.66 2.59 11.01
CA GLY A 161 17.57 3.56 11.06
C GLY A 161 17.75 4.56 12.23
N PRO A 162 17.39 5.85 12.03
CA PRO A 162 17.26 6.83 13.10
C PRO A 162 15.89 6.74 13.77
N GLU A 163 15.73 7.36 14.94
CA GLU A 163 14.45 7.59 15.64
C GLU A 163 13.46 6.40 15.56
N GLU A 164 12.29 6.56 14.92
CA GLU A 164 11.24 5.53 14.81
C GLU A 164 11.67 4.28 14.02
N TYR A 165 12.76 4.37 13.28
CA TYR A 165 13.37 3.28 12.52
C TYR A 165 14.50 2.58 13.29
N SER A 166 14.65 2.81 14.60
CA SER A 166 15.59 2.06 15.44
C SER A 166 15.37 0.54 15.32
N GLY A 167 16.47 -0.23 15.26
CA GLY A 167 16.46 -1.67 14.97
C GLY A 167 16.21 -2.05 13.50
N ALA A 168 15.89 -1.10 12.63
CA ALA A 168 15.81 -1.30 11.18
C ALA A 168 17.09 -0.85 10.45
N VAL A 169 17.23 -1.21 9.18
CA VAL A 169 18.34 -0.79 8.31
C VAL A 169 17.81 -0.07 7.08
N ILE A 170 18.38 1.07 6.75
CA ILE A 170 18.07 1.85 5.54
C ILE A 170 19.24 1.72 4.57
N CYS A 171 18.98 1.17 3.38
CA CYS A 171 19.96 1.02 2.30
C CYS A 171 19.59 1.83 1.06
N GLN A 172 20.57 2.37 0.35
CA GLN A 172 20.42 2.96 -0.98
C GLN A 172 20.11 1.85 -2.01
N ALA A 173 19.02 2.02 -2.77
CA ALA A 173 18.65 1.06 -3.81
C ALA A 173 19.72 1.03 -4.93
N PRO A 174 20.07 -0.15 -5.49
CA PRO A 174 21.10 -0.27 -6.51
C PRO A 174 20.93 0.70 -7.68
N ALA A 175 21.98 1.47 -7.97
CA ALA A 175 22.04 2.45 -9.07
C ALA A 175 20.94 3.55 -9.07
N SER A 176 20.33 3.85 -7.92
CA SER A 176 19.39 4.97 -7.77
C SER A 176 19.94 6.05 -6.84
N ASN A 177 19.71 7.32 -7.18
CA ASN A 177 20.03 8.48 -6.36
C ASN A 177 18.78 9.04 -5.64
N HIS A 178 17.64 8.35 -5.72
CA HIS A 178 16.37 8.78 -5.12
C HIS A 178 15.69 7.72 -4.25
N LEU A 179 15.96 6.42 -4.45
CA LEU A 179 15.32 5.33 -3.71
C LEU A 179 16.19 4.85 -2.54
N SER A 180 15.55 4.63 -1.39
CA SER A 180 16.08 3.83 -0.29
C SER A 180 15.11 2.71 0.09
N TYR A 181 15.64 1.64 0.65
CA TYR A 181 14.92 0.48 1.14
C TYR A 181 15.08 0.36 2.65
N LEU A 182 13.96 0.30 3.38
CA LEU A 182 13.94 0.00 4.81
C LEU A 182 13.76 -1.50 5.00
N PHE A 183 14.74 -2.16 5.61
CA PHE A 183 14.68 -3.56 6.00
C PHE A 183 14.44 -3.71 7.49
N GLN A 184 13.59 -4.67 7.85
CA GLN A 184 13.32 -5.07 9.23
C GLN A 184 13.56 -6.58 9.40
N GLY A 185 14.05 -6.94 10.58
CA GLY A 185 14.33 -8.31 10.98
C GLY A 185 14.81 -8.36 12.43
N TYR A 186 15.51 -9.43 12.79
CA TYR A 186 15.98 -9.64 14.17
C TYR A 186 17.51 -9.55 14.29
N TRP A 187 17.96 -8.64 15.15
CA TRP A 187 19.33 -8.51 15.61
C TRP A 187 19.36 -8.50 17.14
N ASP A 188 20.41 -9.10 17.69
CA ASP A 188 20.65 -9.33 19.12
C ASP A 188 22.04 -8.82 19.56
N GLY A 189 22.72 -8.10 18.66
CA GLY A 189 23.92 -7.32 18.97
C GLY A 189 23.59 -5.84 19.20
N PRO A 190 24.61 -4.95 19.22
CA PRO A 190 24.44 -3.55 19.59
C PRO A 190 23.62 -2.74 18.56
N ASP A 191 22.72 -1.87 19.05
CA ASP A 191 21.85 -0.99 18.24
C ASP A 191 22.60 0.15 17.55
N ASP A 192 23.83 0.46 18.00
CA ASP A 192 24.70 1.47 17.37
C ASP A 192 25.43 0.93 16.13
N GLN A 193 25.40 -0.39 15.90
CA GLN A 193 26.10 -1.08 14.82
C GLN A 193 25.15 -1.53 13.71
N LEU A 194 25.66 -1.51 12.46
CA LEU A 194 24.97 -2.16 11.34
C LEU A 194 25.06 -3.68 11.52
N PRO A 195 23.95 -4.44 11.45
CA PRO A 195 24.00 -5.90 11.52
C PRO A 195 24.83 -6.49 10.37
N PRO A 196 25.54 -7.62 10.57
CA PRO A 196 26.29 -8.29 9.49
C PRO A 196 25.39 -8.70 8.31
N GLU A 197 25.94 -8.76 7.10
CA GLU A 197 25.20 -9.12 5.88
C GLU A 197 24.51 -10.49 6.02
N GLU A 198 25.15 -11.47 6.65
CA GLU A 198 24.61 -12.81 6.87
C GLU A 198 23.37 -12.81 7.79
N ARG A 199 23.24 -11.80 8.66
CA ARG A 199 22.04 -11.57 9.46
C ARG A 199 20.97 -10.85 8.64
N MET A 200 21.37 -9.79 7.93
CA MET A 200 20.48 -8.99 7.08
C MET A 200 19.90 -9.79 5.91
N ALA A 201 20.61 -10.78 5.35
CA ALA A 201 20.20 -11.60 4.21
C ALA A 201 18.74 -12.11 4.30
N THR A 202 18.33 -12.46 5.51
CA THR A 202 17.00 -13.00 5.81
C THR A 202 15.90 -11.94 6.05
N TRP A 203 16.29 -10.68 6.26
CA TRP A 203 15.41 -9.55 6.59
C TRP A 203 14.51 -9.16 5.43
N VAL A 204 13.39 -8.54 5.77
CA VAL A 204 12.31 -8.21 4.83
C VAL A 204 12.27 -6.71 4.58
N LEU A 205 12.16 -6.33 3.30
CA LEU A 205 11.90 -4.97 2.86
C LEU A 205 10.50 -4.55 3.35
N SER A 206 10.42 -3.69 4.37
CA SER A 206 9.16 -3.25 4.98
C SER A 206 8.60 -1.97 4.35
N GLN A 207 9.46 -1.13 3.75
CA GLN A 207 9.06 0.13 3.11
C GLN A 207 10.06 0.55 2.03
N ILE A 208 9.57 0.97 0.86
CA ILE A 208 10.38 1.66 -0.15
C ILE A 208 10.19 3.17 0.03
N ILE A 209 11.29 3.92 0.07
CA ILE A 209 11.33 5.36 0.32
C ILE A 209 11.90 6.05 -0.91
N TRP A 210 11.08 6.79 -1.66
CA TRP A 210 11.55 7.68 -2.72
C TRP A 210 11.68 9.11 -2.17
N LEU A 211 12.86 9.74 -2.31
CA LEU A 211 13.11 11.13 -1.91
C LEU A 211 13.02 12.08 -3.10
N ALA A 212 12.29 13.18 -2.96
CA ALA A 212 12.17 14.20 -3.99
C ALA A 212 13.45 15.03 -4.19
N GLY A 213 14.26 15.18 -3.14
CA GLY A 213 15.54 15.90 -3.16
C GLY A 213 16.77 15.05 -3.49
N GLY A 214 16.58 13.76 -3.78
CA GLY A 214 17.66 12.80 -3.94
C GLY A 214 18.32 12.39 -2.62
N LEU A 215 19.37 11.56 -2.71
CA LEU A 215 20.13 11.00 -1.58
C LEU A 215 21.37 11.81 -1.21
N GLU A 216 21.92 12.58 -2.16
CA GLU A 216 23.14 13.40 -1.98
C GLU A 216 22.93 14.62 -1.06
N ASN A 217 21.67 14.92 -0.70
CA ASN A 217 21.27 16.01 0.19
C ASN A 217 20.78 15.50 1.57
N ARG A 218 21.33 14.39 2.08
CA ARG A 218 20.89 13.68 3.29
C ARG A 218 22.01 13.57 4.33
#